data_AF-A0A699R728-F1
#
_entry.id   AF-A0A699R728-F1
#
_cell.length_a   1.000
_cell.length_b   1.000
_cell.length_c   1.000
_cell.angle_alpha   90.00
_cell.angle_beta   90.00
_cell.angle_gamma   90.00
#
_symmetry.space_group_name_H-M   'P 1'
#
loop_
_entity.id
_entity.type
_entity.pdbx_description
1 polymer ?
#
loop_
_entity_poly.entity_id
_entity_poly.type
_entity_poly.pdbx_seq_one_letter_code
_entity_poly.pdbx_strand_id
1 'polypeptide(L)'
;MVVTVTKVVITIAIVVVLKLGWKLLNWAWLMPKKLEKLLREQGYQGNPYKPITGDIMELAKMTKEARAKPMSISHDITPHVSPYEHHIYSKY
;
A
#
# COMPACT_ATOMS: atom_id res chain seq x y z
N MET A 1 -42.57 -17.98 -16.69
CA MET A 1 -41.25 -18.13 -17.34
C MET A 1 -40.36 -16.91 -17.11
N VAL A 2 -40.77 -15.70 -17.54
CA VAL A 2 -39.97 -14.47 -17.41
C VAL A 2 -39.57 -14.15 -15.95
N VAL A 3 -40.51 -14.19 -15.01
CA VAL A 3 -40.24 -13.89 -13.58
C VAL A 3 -39.20 -14.84 -12.97
N THR A 4 -39.21 -16.12 -13.35
CA THR A 4 -38.24 -17.12 -12.88
C THR A 4 -36.85 -16.85 -13.44
N VAL A 5 -36.75 -16.51 -14.73
CA VAL A 5 -35.47 -16.17 -15.38
C VAL A 5 -34.87 -14.92 -14.75
N THR A 6 -35.67 -13.87 -14.50
CA THR A 6 -35.20 -12.65 -13.84
C THR A 6 -34.64 -12.92 -12.44
N LYS A 7 -35.31 -13.75 -11.64
CA LYS A 7 -34.82 -14.15 -10.31
C LYS A 7 -33.46 -14.85 -10.39
N VAL A 8 -33.30 -15.79 -11.33
CA VAL A 8 -32.02 -16.52 -11.52
C VAL A 8 -30.89 -15.56 -11.88
N VAL A 9 -31.12 -14.62 -12.80
CA VAL A 9 -30.12 -13.61 -13.21
C VAL A 9 -29.71 -12.74 -12.01
N ILE A 10 -30.67 -12.29 -11.20
CA ILE A 10 -30.39 -11.51 -9.99
C ILE A 10 -29.54 -12.31 -9.01
N THR A 11 -29.88 -13.57 -8.76
CA THR A 11 -29.09 -14.42 -7.84
C THR A 11 -27.66 -14.60 -8.33
N ILE A 12 -27.45 -14.83 -9.63
CA ILE A 12 -26.12 -14.95 -10.21
C ILE A 12 -25.34 -13.64 -10.04
N ALA A 13 -25.97 -12.49 -10.33
CA ALA A 13 -25.34 -11.19 -10.18
C ALA A 13 -24.88 -10.94 -8.74
N ILE A 14 -25.72 -11.27 -7.75
CA ILE A 14 -25.38 -11.15 -6.33
C ILE A 14 -24.16 -12.02 -5.99
N VAL A 15 -24.15 -13.29 -6.42
CA VAL A 15 -23.02 -14.19 -6.16
C VAL A 15 -21.72 -13.65 -6.77
N VAL A 16 -21.78 -13.09 -7.99
CA VAL A 16 -20.62 -12.47 -8.65
C VAL A 16 -20.11 -11.28 -7.85
N VAL A 17 -20.99 -10.37 -7.43
CA VAL A 17 -20.62 -9.19 -6.63
C VAL A 17 -19.98 -9.61 -5.30
N LEU A 18 -20.56 -10.60 -4.61
CA LEU A 18 -20.00 -11.12 -3.36
C LEU A 18 -18.61 -11.73 -3.57
N LYS A 19 -18.41 -12.52 -4.64
CA LYS A 19 -17.08 -13.08 -4.97
C LYS A 19 -16.06 -12.00 -5.27
N LEU A 20 -16.43 -10.97 -6.03
CA LEU A 20 -15.54 -9.85 -6.34
C LEU A 20 -15.20 -9.04 -5.08
N GLY A 21 -16.19 -8.75 -4.24
CA GLY A 21 -15.99 -8.07 -2.96
C GLY A 21 -15.06 -8.85 -2.03
N TRP A 22 -15.25 -10.18 -1.93
CA TRP A 22 -14.37 -11.05 -1.14
C TRP A 22 -12.95 -11.09 -1.69
N LYS A 23 -12.79 -11.19 -3.01
CA LYS A 23 -11.48 -11.16 -3.67
C LYS A 23 -10.77 -9.82 -3.42
N LEU A 24 -11.50 -8.71 -3.49
CA LEU A 24 -10.96 -7.37 -3.24
C LEU A 24 -10.53 -7.21 -1.78
N LEU A 25 -11.35 -7.65 -0.81
CA LEU A 25 -11.00 -7.63 0.61
C LEU A 25 -9.75 -8.48 0.89
N ASN A 26 -9.68 -9.67 0.31
CA ASN A 26 -8.52 -10.54 0.50
C ASN A 26 -7.25 -9.92 -0.08
N TRP A 27 -7.33 -9.37 -1.29
CA TRP A 27 -6.19 -8.75 -1.96
C TRP A 27 -5.75 -7.44 -1.31
N ALA A 28 -6.69 -6.56 -0.98
CA ALA A 28 -6.38 -5.22 -0.47
C ALA A 28 -6.08 -5.18 1.03
N TRP A 29 -6.45 -6.21 1.80
CA TRP A 29 -6.31 -6.18 3.26
C TRP A 29 -5.71 -7.46 3.86
N LEU A 30 -6.36 -8.61 3.67
CA LEU A 30 -5.99 -9.84 4.40
C LEU A 30 -4.62 -10.39 3.97
N MET A 31 -4.36 -10.47 2.66
CA MET A 31 -3.10 -10.97 2.13
C MET A 31 -1.91 -10.07 2.48
N PRO A 32 -1.99 -8.73 2.32
CA PRO A 32 -0.92 -7.82 2.78
C PRO A 32 -0.63 -7.94 4.27
N LYS A 33 -1.66 -8.01 5.13
CA LYS A 33 -1.47 -8.16 6.58
C LYS A 33 -0.85 -9.50 6.98
N LYS A 34 -1.20 -10.57 6.27
CA LYS A 34 -0.57 -11.88 6.47
C LYS A 34 0.92 -11.83 6.10
N LEU A 35 1.26 -11.19 4.98
CA LEU A 35 2.65 -11.02 4.55
C LEU A 35 3.44 -10.15 5.54
N GLU A 36 2.86 -9.04 6.01
CA GLU A 36 3.46 -8.19 7.05
C GLU A 36 3.83 -9.01 8.29
N LYS A 37 2.92 -9.88 8.77
CA LYS A 37 3.18 -10.75 9.92
C LYS A 37 4.35 -11.70 9.66
N LEU A 38 4.38 -12.35 8.49
CA LEU A 38 5.46 -13.28 8.13
C LEU A 38 6.82 -12.58 8.04
N LEU A 39 6.87 -11.38 7.43
CA LEU A 39 8.09 -10.59 7.34
C LEU A 39 8.60 -10.17 8.73
N ARG A 40 7.68 -9.77 9.62
CA ARG A 40 8.04 -9.42 11.01
C ARG A 40 8.56 -10.62 11.79
N GLU A 41 8.00 -11.80 11.59
CA GLU A 41 8.50 -13.05 12.19
C GLU A 41 9.91 -13.41 11.68
N GLN A 42 10.25 -13.03 10.45
CA GLN A 42 11.59 -13.17 9.88
C GLN A 42 12.59 -12.09 10.35
N GLY A 43 12.16 -11.15 11.19
CA GLY A 43 12.99 -10.06 11.70
C GLY A 43 13.06 -8.84 10.79
N TYR A 44 12.30 -8.79 9.69
CA TYR A 44 12.18 -7.58 8.90
C TYR A 44 11.40 -6.52 9.69
N GLN A 45 12.07 -5.41 9.96
CA GLN A 45 11.47 -4.22 10.54
C GLN A 45 11.19 -3.21 9.42
N GLY A 46 9.99 -2.64 9.43
CA GLY A 46 9.55 -1.72 8.38
C GLY A 46 8.24 -1.05 8.76
N ASN A 47 7.78 -0.13 7.90
CA ASN A 47 6.50 0.52 8.10
C ASN A 47 5.35 -0.50 8.00
N PRO A 48 4.30 -0.38 8.84
CA PRO A 48 3.12 -1.24 8.76
C PRO A 48 2.35 -0.99 7.45
N TYR A 49 1.62 -2.00 6.96
CA TYR A 49 0.83 -1.88 5.75
C TYR A 49 -0.27 -0.79 5.88
N LYS A 50 -0.33 0.11 4.90
CA LYS A 50 -1.36 1.15 4.73
C LYS A 50 -2.06 0.95 3.37
N PRO A 51 -3.40 0.86 3.30
CA PRO A 51 -4.10 0.62 2.03
C PRO A 51 -3.98 1.76 1.04
N ILE A 52 -4.08 1.43 -0.25
CA ILE A 52 -4.30 2.32 -1.40
C ILE A 52 -3.10 3.23 -1.70
N THR A 53 -2.69 4.08 -0.77
CA THR A 53 -1.61 5.06 -0.95
C THR A 53 -0.29 4.62 -0.33
N GLY A 54 -0.32 3.69 0.62
CA GLY A 54 0.91 3.23 1.28
C GLY A 54 1.70 4.39 1.89
N ASP A 55 2.98 4.43 1.56
CA ASP A 55 3.90 5.50 1.96
C ASP A 55 4.17 6.53 0.85
N ILE A 56 3.45 6.47 -0.27
CA ILE A 56 3.66 7.37 -1.42
C ILE A 56 3.50 8.84 -1.01
N MET A 57 2.54 9.14 -0.14
CA MET A 57 2.33 10.51 0.35
C MET A 57 3.49 11.00 1.22
N GLU A 58 4.08 10.10 2.02
CA GLU A 58 5.22 10.41 2.88
C GLU A 58 6.48 10.62 2.04
N LEU A 59 6.71 9.75 1.05
CA LEU A 59 7.74 9.89 0.03
C LEU A 59 7.63 11.24 -0.70
N ALA A 60 6.44 11.58 -1.21
CA ALA A 60 6.21 12.82 -1.93
C ALA A 60 6.44 14.05 -1.05
N LYS A 61 6.00 14.01 0.20
CA LYS A 61 6.19 15.08 1.18
C LYS A 61 7.68 15.29 1.48
N MET A 62 8.41 14.23 1.86
CA MET A 62 9.84 14.32 2.17
C MET A 62 10.65 14.79 0.96
N THR A 63 10.30 14.31 -0.24
CA THR A 63 10.93 14.76 -1.49
C THR A 63 10.72 16.25 -1.74
N LYS A 64 9.48 16.74 -1.55
CA LYS A 64 9.16 18.16 -1.71
C LYS A 64 9.92 19.02 -0.69
N GLU A 65 9.97 18.60 0.56
CA GLU A 65 10.67 19.31 1.64
C GLU A 65 12.18 19.35 1.42
N ALA A 66 12.79 18.24 0.98
CA ALA A 66 14.21 18.19 0.64
C ALA A 66 14.54 19.14 -0.51
N ARG A 67 13.77 19.09 -1.61
CA ARG A 67 13.97 19.95 -2.79
C ARG A 67 13.74 21.43 -2.53
N ALA A 68 12.89 21.78 -1.56
CA ALA A 68 12.64 23.17 -1.19
C ALA A 68 13.82 23.82 -0.46
N LYS A 69 14.70 23.03 0.16
CA LYS A 69 15.87 23.50 0.89
C LYS A 69 17.09 23.49 -0.02
N PRO A 70 17.86 24.59 -0.11
CA PRO A 70 19.13 24.55 -0.83
C PRO A 70 20.09 23.57 -0.14
N MET A 71 20.85 22.83 -0.94
CA MET A 71 21.89 21.90 -0.45
C MET A 71 23.28 22.51 -0.72
N SER A 72 24.18 22.40 0.25
CA SER A 72 25.59 22.75 0.04
C SER A 72 26.29 21.70 -0.84
N ILE A 73 27.36 22.09 -1.53
CA ILE A 73 28.19 21.12 -2.26
C ILE A 73 28.92 20.27 -1.21
N SER A 74 28.48 19.03 -1.06
CA SER A 74 29.05 18.05 -0.14
C SER A 74 29.06 16.66 -0.79
N HIS A 75 29.79 15.73 -0.20
CA HIS A 75 29.77 14.33 -0.64
C HIS A 75 28.50 13.59 -0.16
N ASP A 76 27.89 14.05 0.93
CA ASP A 76 26.67 13.47 1.49
C ASP A 76 25.42 14.13 0.90
N ILE A 77 25.09 13.72 -0.31
CA ILE A 77 23.91 14.20 -1.05
C ILE A 77 22.66 13.34 -0.83
N THR A 78 22.81 12.16 -0.22
CA THR A 78 21.76 11.16 -0.03
C THR A 78 20.50 11.71 0.64
N PRO A 79 20.59 12.51 1.73
CA PRO A 79 19.41 13.04 2.42
C PRO A 79 18.61 14.03 1.57
N HIS A 80 19.20 14.57 0.51
CA HIS A 80 18.56 15.54 -0.38
C HIS A 80 18.01 14.88 -1.65
N VAL A 81 18.75 13.94 -2.23
CA VAL A 81 18.36 13.22 -3.46
C VAL A 81 17.28 12.19 -3.18
N SER A 82 17.44 11.44 -2.08
CA SER A 82 16.60 10.31 -1.67
C SER A 82 16.24 10.42 -0.19
N PRO A 83 15.51 11.48 0.21
CA PRO A 83 15.25 11.79 1.62
C PRO A 83 14.44 10.69 2.32
N TYR A 84 13.50 10.06 1.62
CA TYR A 84 12.65 9.02 2.19
C TYR A 84 13.44 7.74 2.45
N GLU A 85 14.25 7.28 1.50
CA GLU A 85 15.10 6.11 1.65
C GLU A 85 16.10 6.32 2.78
N HIS A 86 16.76 7.49 2.82
CA HIS A 86 17.67 7.87 3.90
C HIS A 86 16.96 7.86 5.27
N HIS A 87 15.70 8.32 5.33
CA HIS A 87 14.89 8.24 6.54
C HIS A 87 14.57 6.78 6.94
N ILE A 88 14.23 5.91 5.98
CA ILE A 88 13.91 4.51 6.27
C ILE A 88 15.14 3.75 6.79
N TYR A 89 16.30 3.92 6.16
CA TYR A 89 17.55 3.26 6.61
C TYR A 89 18.07 3.77 7.96
N SER A 90 17.74 5.00 8.34
CA SER A 90 18.10 5.51 9.67
C SER A 90 17.11 5.09 10.76
N LYS A 91 15.89 4.70 10.37
CA LYS A 91 14.80 4.33 11.28
C LYS A 91 14.82 2.85 11.68
N TYR A 92 15.30 1.96 10.81
CA TYR A 92 15.30 0.50 10.97
C TYR A 92 16.70 -0.07 10.78
#